data_AF-A0A946GHT7-F1
#
_entry.id   AF-A0A946GHT7-F1
#
_cell.length_a   1.000
_cell.length_b   1.000
_cell.length_c   1.000
_cell.angle_alpha   90.00
_cell.angle_beta   90.00
_cell.angle_gamma   90.00
#
_symmetry.space_group_name_H-M   'P 1'
#
loop_
_entity.id
_entity.type
_entity.pdbx_description
1 polymer ?
#
loop_
_entity_poly.entity_id
_entity_poly.type
_entity_poly.pdbx_seq_one_letter_code
_entity_poly.pdbx_strand_id
1 'polypeptide(L)'
;MATQLPQPHASIRLLTVVSLAISALFYINHVRAENESIQTGRELAHSYDHGNCLACHAAPTDKHAVTLANIAPPFIDMKRRFPSKEDLFKQVWDARDTYPKTIMPPFGAHNILSEAEIRKIIEYLYTL
;
A
#
# COMPACT_ATOMS: atom_id res chain seq x y z
N MET A 1 -25.24 -33.19 -44.65
CA MET A 1 -25.12 -31.73 -44.79
C MET A 1 -24.39 -31.19 -43.56
N ALA A 2 -23.11 -30.88 -43.68
CA ALA A 2 -22.36 -30.21 -42.62
C ALA A 2 -22.44 -28.70 -42.85
N THR A 3 -23.09 -27.98 -41.95
CA THR A 3 -23.15 -26.52 -41.93
C THR A 3 -21.79 -25.97 -41.51
N GLN A 4 -21.06 -25.36 -42.44
CA GLN A 4 -19.82 -24.63 -42.17
C GLN A 4 -20.15 -23.39 -41.34
N LEU A 5 -19.65 -23.33 -40.11
CA LEU A 5 -19.77 -22.14 -39.26
C LEU A 5 -18.99 -20.96 -39.88
N PRO A 6 -19.56 -19.73 -39.87
CA PRO A 6 -18.92 -18.56 -40.46
C PRO A 6 -17.61 -18.24 -39.73
N GLN A 7 -16.51 -18.20 -40.49
CA GLN A 7 -15.19 -17.85 -39.96
C GLN A 7 -15.15 -16.32 -39.71
N PRO A 8 -14.75 -15.86 -38.51
CA PRO A 8 -14.73 -14.44 -38.20
C PRO A 8 -13.69 -13.72 -39.08
N HIS A 9 -14.12 -12.59 -39.66
CA HIS A 9 -13.31 -11.76 -40.56
C HIS A 9 -11.99 -11.32 -39.89
N ALA A 10 -10.90 -11.32 -40.66
CA ALA A 10 -9.54 -11.03 -40.17
C ALA A 10 -9.43 -9.72 -39.36
N SER A 11 -10.25 -8.71 -39.69
CA SER A 11 -10.33 -7.43 -38.98
C SER A 11 -10.79 -7.57 -37.52
N ILE A 12 -11.70 -8.51 -37.23
CA ILE A 12 -12.18 -8.79 -35.87
C ILE A 12 -11.07 -9.46 -35.04
N ARG A 13 -10.28 -10.35 -35.66
CA ARG A 13 -9.13 -11.00 -35.01
C ARG A 13 -8.01 -10.01 -34.69
N LEU A 14 -7.78 -9.02 -35.55
CA LEU A 14 -6.77 -7.99 -35.31
C LEU A 14 -7.18 -7.05 -34.17
N LEU A 15 -8.45 -6.64 -34.12
CA LEU A 15 -9.00 -5.76 -33.07
C LEU A 15 -8.95 -6.40 -31.67
N THR A 16 -9.23 -7.71 -31.55
CA THR A 16 -9.19 -8.40 -30.26
C THR A 16 -7.76 -8.56 -29.73
N VAL A 17 -6.79 -8.85 -30.60
CA VAL A 17 -5.36 -8.94 -30.22
C VAL A 17 -4.83 -7.60 -29.73
N VAL A 18 -5.16 -6.50 -30.40
CA VAL A 18 -4.75 -5.15 -29.98
C VAL A 18 -5.35 -4.78 -28.63
N SER A 19 -6.63 -5.08 -28.41
CA SER A 19 -7.32 -4.78 -27.14
C SER A 19 -6.72 -5.54 -25.95
N LEU A 20 -6.38 -6.82 -26.12
CA LEU A 20 -5.72 -7.63 -25.09
C LEU A 20 -4.33 -7.09 -24.74
N ALA A 21 -3.56 -6.68 -25.75
CA ALA A 21 -2.24 -6.08 -25.53
C ALA A 21 -2.34 -4.79 -24.70
N ILE A 22 -3.28 -3.91 -25.02
CA ILE A 22 -3.49 -2.64 -24.29
C ILE A 22 -3.84 -2.91 -22.83
N SER A 23 -4.78 -3.82 -22.55
CA SER A 23 -5.17 -4.19 -21.18
C SER A 23 -4.00 -4.75 -20.37
N ALA A 24 -3.15 -5.59 -20.98
CA ALA A 24 -1.95 -6.11 -20.34
C ALA A 24 -0.96 -4.99 -19.98
N LEU A 25 -0.74 -4.02 -20.88
CA LEU A 25 0.12 -2.86 -20.60
C LEU A 25 -0.41 -2.01 -19.42
N PHE A 26 -1.71 -1.75 -19.37
CA PHE A 26 -2.31 -1.02 -18.25
C PHE A 26 -2.13 -1.75 -16.93
N TYR A 27 -2.35 -3.06 -16.92
CA TYR A 27 -2.15 -3.89 -15.72
C TYR A 27 -0.70 -3.84 -15.23
N ILE A 28 0.27 -3.97 -16.14
CA ILE A 28 1.70 -3.88 -15.80
C ILE A 28 2.04 -2.51 -15.18
N ASN A 29 1.56 -1.42 -15.78
CA ASN A 29 1.80 -0.09 -15.25
C ASN A 29 1.14 0.12 -13.87
N HIS A 30 -0.04 -0.44 -13.66
CA HIS A 30 -0.72 -0.38 -12.37
C HIS A 30 0.06 -1.10 -11.27
N VAL A 31 0.48 -2.35 -11.52
CA VAL A 31 1.28 -3.13 -10.56
C VAL A 31 2.62 -2.45 -10.26
N ARG A 32 3.25 -1.82 -11.26
CA ARG A 32 4.48 -1.04 -11.06
C ARG A 32 4.26 0.14 -10.13
N ALA A 33 3.20 0.93 -10.36
CA ALA A 33 2.86 2.07 -9.53
C ALA A 33 2.51 1.66 -8.09
N GLU A 34 1.79 0.55 -7.91
CA GLU A 34 1.49 0.00 -6.59
C GLU A 34 2.77 -0.43 -5.86
N ASN A 35 3.65 -1.17 -6.53
CA ASN A 35 4.92 -1.59 -5.93
C ASN A 35 5.80 -0.39 -5.56
N GLU A 36 5.87 0.64 -6.42
CA GLU A 36 6.57 1.88 -6.11
C GLU A 36 5.99 2.57 -4.87
N SER A 37 4.66 2.69 -4.79
CA SER A 37 3.97 3.22 -3.61
C SER A 37 4.32 2.45 -2.32
N ILE A 38 4.36 1.12 -2.39
CA ILE A 38 4.74 0.24 -1.26
C ILE A 38 6.20 0.46 -0.86
N GLN A 39 7.13 0.55 -1.82
CA GLN A 39 8.54 0.76 -1.51
C GLN A 39 8.76 2.15 -0.87
N THR A 40 8.22 3.21 -1.46
CA THR A 40 8.29 4.55 -0.88
C THR A 40 7.63 4.60 0.49
N GLY A 41 6.51 3.90 0.68
CA GLY A 41 5.84 3.78 1.98
C GLY A 41 6.73 3.15 3.06
N ARG A 42 7.47 2.09 2.71
CA ARG A 42 8.44 1.45 3.60
C ARG A 42 9.56 2.39 3.98
N GLU A 43 10.15 3.07 2.99
CA GLU A 43 11.23 4.04 3.19
C GLU A 43 10.79 5.15 4.15
N LEU A 44 9.63 5.76 3.91
CA LEU A 44 9.07 6.80 4.78
C LEU A 44 8.81 6.29 6.20
N ALA A 45 8.27 5.08 6.35
CA ALA A 45 8.00 4.47 7.65
C ALA A 45 9.30 4.13 8.42
N HIS A 46 10.36 3.76 7.72
CA HIS A 46 11.65 3.39 8.31
C HIS A 46 12.56 4.59 8.54
N SER A 47 12.37 5.70 7.83
CA SER A 47 13.28 6.85 7.90
C SER A 47 13.15 7.63 9.21
N TYR A 48 14.30 8.01 9.78
CA TYR A 48 14.40 8.73 11.04
C TYR A 48 13.87 10.17 11.00
N ASP A 49 13.89 10.79 9.81
CA ASP A 49 13.47 12.18 9.54
C ASP A 49 12.04 12.27 8.99
N HIS A 50 11.35 11.14 8.83
CA HIS A 50 9.96 11.04 8.39
C HIS A 50 9.11 10.30 9.43
N GLY A 51 8.68 9.07 9.14
CA GLY A 51 7.79 8.32 10.01
C GLY A 51 8.46 7.74 11.24
N ASN A 52 9.74 7.38 11.16
CA ASN A 52 10.54 6.75 12.22
C ASN A 52 9.78 5.65 13.00
N CYS A 53 8.92 4.91 12.31
CA CYS A 53 7.92 4.03 12.93
C CYS A 53 8.60 2.88 13.69
N LEU A 54 9.77 2.46 13.20
CA LEU A 54 10.59 1.40 13.79
C LEU A 54 11.25 1.80 15.12
N ALA A 55 11.22 3.07 15.51
CA ALA A 55 11.65 3.49 16.85
C ALA A 55 10.73 2.95 17.96
N CYS A 56 9.45 2.70 17.64
CA CYS A 56 8.46 2.23 18.61
C CYS A 56 7.86 0.86 18.26
N HIS A 57 7.73 0.54 16.98
CA HIS A 57 7.09 -0.68 16.49
C HIS A 57 8.11 -1.63 15.86
N ALA A 58 8.02 -2.92 16.15
CA ALA A 58 8.66 -3.94 15.34
C ALA A 58 7.84 -4.24 14.08
N ALA A 59 8.49 -4.71 13.00
CA ALA A 59 7.84 -5.21 11.79
C ALA A 59 8.43 -6.59 11.41
N PRO A 60 8.06 -7.66 12.13
CA PRO A 60 8.78 -8.93 12.08
C PRO A 60 8.66 -9.69 10.75
N THR A 61 7.67 -9.37 9.93
CA THR A 61 7.48 -9.94 8.59
C THR A 61 8.23 -9.14 7.50
N ASP A 62 8.77 -7.97 7.85
CA ASP A 62 9.61 -7.18 6.97
C ASP A 62 11.10 -7.52 7.17
N LYS A 63 11.69 -8.20 6.19
CA LYS A 63 13.13 -8.53 6.19
C LYS A 63 14.06 -7.31 6.19
N HIS A 64 13.55 -6.13 5.83
CA HIS A 64 14.31 -4.88 5.81
C HIS A 64 14.17 -4.07 7.11
N ALA A 65 13.25 -4.45 8.00
CA ALA A 65 13.08 -3.77 9.27
C ALA A 65 14.18 -4.17 10.26
N VAL A 66 15.02 -3.20 10.63
CA VAL A 66 16.10 -3.39 11.61
C VAL A 66 15.76 -2.62 12.88
N THR A 67 15.22 -3.31 13.88
CA THR A 67 14.84 -2.71 15.16
C THR A 67 14.71 -3.77 16.27
N LEU A 68 14.82 -3.33 17.52
CA LEU A 68 14.47 -4.09 18.73
C LEU A 68 13.28 -3.47 19.47
N ALA A 69 12.56 -2.55 18.83
CA ALA A 69 11.50 -1.77 19.46
C ALA A 69 10.33 -2.63 19.92
N ASN A 70 9.85 -2.32 21.12
CA ASN A 70 8.73 -3.00 21.77
C ASN A 70 7.83 -2.03 22.56
N ILE A 71 7.94 -0.72 22.28
CA ILE A 71 7.16 0.33 22.95
C ILE A 71 5.69 0.25 22.53
N ALA A 72 5.43 -0.10 21.27
CA ALA A 72 4.11 -0.21 20.70
C ALA A 72 3.90 -1.57 20.00
N PRO A 73 2.65 -1.99 19.74
CA PRO A 73 2.37 -3.31 19.17
C PRO A 73 3.06 -3.50 17.81
N PRO A 74 3.63 -4.68 17.50
CA PRO A 74 4.32 -4.92 16.24
C PRO A 74 3.35 -4.81 15.05
N PHE A 75 3.85 -4.44 13.87
CA PHE A 75 3.09 -4.47 12.63
C PHE A 75 3.00 -5.91 12.10
N ILE A 76 1.88 -6.57 12.38
CA ILE A 76 1.58 -7.95 11.99
C ILE A 76 0.10 -8.00 11.62
N ASP A 77 -0.22 -8.66 10.51
CA ASP A 77 -1.58 -8.90 10.01
C ASP A 77 -2.39 -7.60 9.94
N MET A 78 -1.80 -6.54 9.37
CA MET A 78 -2.35 -5.20 9.43
C MET A 78 -3.72 -5.10 8.75
N LYS A 79 -3.93 -5.83 7.65
CA LYS A 79 -5.25 -5.96 6.98
C LYS A 79 -6.34 -6.52 7.89
N ARG A 80 -5.98 -7.45 8.78
CA ARG A 80 -6.93 -8.06 9.74
C ARG A 80 -7.22 -7.12 10.90
N ARG A 81 -6.20 -6.39 11.37
CA ARG A 81 -6.33 -5.40 12.46
C ARG A 81 -7.07 -4.14 12.04
N PHE A 82 -6.89 -3.73 10.78
CA PHE A 82 -7.54 -2.59 10.15
C PHE A 82 -8.23 -3.06 8.87
N PRO A 83 -9.51 -3.49 8.93
CA PRO A 83 -10.26 -3.88 7.74
C PRO A 83 -10.47 -2.72 6.75
N SER A 84 -10.41 -1.46 7.22
CA SER A 84 -10.48 -0.26 6.40
C SER A 84 -9.16 0.53 6.44
N LYS A 85 -8.67 0.92 5.26
CA LYS A 85 -7.46 1.75 5.12
C LYS A 85 -7.65 3.11 5.78
N GLU A 86 -8.86 3.65 5.74
CA GLU A 86 -9.24 4.91 6.37
C GLU A 86 -9.13 4.86 7.90
N ASP A 87 -9.37 3.70 8.53
CA ASP A 87 -9.19 3.55 9.98
C ASP A 87 -7.70 3.56 10.34
N LEU A 88 -6.87 2.89 9.54
CA LEU A 88 -5.41 2.99 9.71
C LEU A 88 -4.90 4.40 9.39
N PHE A 89 -5.50 5.08 8.40
CA PHE A 89 -5.17 6.46 8.07
C PHE A 89 -5.41 7.38 9.25
N LYS A 90 -6.57 7.32 9.90
CA LYS A 90 -6.87 8.13 11.08
C LYS A 90 -5.88 7.85 12.21
N GLN A 91 -5.55 6.57 12.44
CA GLN A 91 -4.56 6.17 13.44
C GLN A 91 -3.18 6.78 13.19
N VAL A 92 -2.72 6.83 11.92
CA VAL A 92 -1.43 7.44 11.57
C VAL A 92 -1.50 8.97 11.52
N TRP A 93 -2.62 9.52 11.06
CA TRP A 93 -2.86 10.96 10.96
C TRP A 93 -2.85 11.63 12.33
N ASP A 94 -3.67 11.13 13.25
CA ASP A 94 -3.71 11.56 14.65
C ASP A 94 -4.28 10.45 15.55
N ALA A 95 -3.37 9.68 16.18
CA ALA A 95 -3.74 8.64 17.11
C ALA A 95 -4.47 9.15 18.36
N ARG A 96 -4.41 10.46 18.67
CA ARG A 96 -5.00 11.03 19.89
C ARG A 96 -6.52 11.05 19.85
N ASP A 97 -7.11 11.06 18.65
CA ASP A 97 -8.56 10.99 18.44
C ASP A 97 -9.15 9.72 19.06
N THR A 98 -8.42 8.61 18.99
CA THR A 98 -8.81 7.32 19.58
C THR A 98 -8.16 7.12 20.95
N TYR A 99 -6.90 7.53 21.11
CA TYR A 99 -6.07 7.29 22.30
C TYR A 99 -5.49 8.61 22.83
N PRO A 100 -6.23 9.40 23.63
CA PRO A 100 -5.82 10.75 24.02
C PRO A 100 -4.48 10.86 24.77
N LYS A 101 -4.00 9.75 25.35
CA LYS A 101 -2.73 9.66 26.09
C LYS A 101 -1.63 8.92 25.34
N THR A 102 -1.83 8.65 24.04
CA THR A 102 -0.82 7.99 23.22
C THR A 102 0.44 8.84 23.10
N ILE A 103 1.59 8.18 23.02
CA ILE A 103 2.86 8.80 22.67
C ILE A 103 3.15 8.72 21.16
N MET A 104 2.30 8.02 20.39
CA MET A 104 2.41 7.97 18.94
C MET A 104 2.27 9.40 18.38
N PRO A 105 3.26 9.88 17.59
CA PRO A 105 3.18 11.23 17.04
C PRO A 105 1.95 11.42 16.15
N PRO A 106 1.27 12.57 16.23
CA PRO A 106 0.16 12.91 15.35
C PRO A 106 0.70 13.40 13.99
N PHE A 107 1.20 12.48 13.16
CA PHE A 107 2.01 12.78 11.98
C PHE A 107 1.35 13.74 11.00
N GLY A 108 0.05 13.56 10.74
CA GLY A 108 -0.69 14.41 9.82
C GLY A 108 -1.10 15.73 10.47
N ALA A 109 -1.67 15.69 11.67
CA ALA A 109 -2.16 16.90 12.33
C ALA A 109 -1.04 17.91 12.67
N HIS A 110 0.21 17.43 12.84
CA HIS A 110 1.38 18.29 13.05
C HIS A 110 2.20 18.53 11.77
N ASN A 111 1.72 18.09 10.60
CA ASN A 111 2.39 18.23 9.30
C ASN A 111 3.82 17.63 9.27
N ILE A 112 4.06 16.57 10.04
CA ILE A 112 5.32 15.80 9.98
C ILE A 112 5.37 15.02 8.67
N LEU A 113 4.21 14.49 8.24
CA LEU A 113 4.02 13.81 6.97
C LEU A 113 2.81 14.41 6.26
N SER A 114 2.90 14.52 4.94
CA SER A 114 1.77 14.85 4.08
C SER A 114 0.77 13.70 4.00
N GLU A 115 -0.46 14.01 3.60
CA GLU A 115 -1.49 12.99 3.32
C GLU A 115 -0.99 11.94 2.31
N ALA A 116 -0.29 12.37 1.26
CA ALA A 116 0.21 11.47 0.22
C ALA A 116 1.27 10.50 0.77
N GLU A 117 2.15 10.97 1.65
CA GLU A 117 3.16 10.13 2.32
C GLU A 117 2.51 9.13 3.26
N ILE A 118 1.54 9.57 4.08
CA ILE A 118 0.79 8.69 4.98
C ILE A 118 0.07 7.60 4.18
N ARG A 119 -0.54 7.94 3.04
CA ARG A 119 -1.19 6.93 2.17
C ARG A 119 -0.21 5.90 1.65
N LYS A 120 1.01 6.28 1.25
CA LYS A 120 2.05 5.34 0.85
C LYS A 120 2.48 4.44 2.01
N ILE A 121 2.65 5.00 3.22
CA ILE A 121 2.94 4.22 4.43
C ILE A 121 1.83 3.19 4.67
N ILE A 122 0.55 3.55 4.49
CA ILE A 122 -0.57 2.61 4.63
C ILE A 122 -0.49 1.48 3.60
N GLU A 123 -0.18 1.78 2.34
CA GLU A 123 0.03 0.73 1.32
C GLU A 123 1.11 -0.25 1.76
N TYR A 124 2.23 0.25 2.29
CA TYR A 124 3.27 -0.58 2.87
C TYR A 124 2.77 -1.40 4.07
N LEU A 125 2.15 -0.77 5.06
CA LEU A 125 1.67 -1.45 6.27
C LEU A 125 0.65 -2.55 5.92
N TYR A 126 -0.15 -2.38 4.87
CA TYR A 126 -1.10 -3.39 4.38
C TYR A 126 -0.43 -4.62 3.76
N THR A 127 0.89 -4.58 3.51
CA THR A 127 1.67 -5.75 3.10
C THR A 127 2.14 -6.62 4.28
N LEU A 128 1.99 -6.14 5.53
CA LEU A 128 2.48 -6.77 6.76
C LEU A 128 1.42 -7.57 7.53
#